data_AF-A0A0K8MIR6-F1
#
_entry.id   AF-A0A0K8MIR6-F1
#
_cell.length_a   1.000
_cell.length_b   1.000
_cell.length_c   1.000
_cell.angle_alpha   90.00
_cell.angle_beta   90.00
_cell.angle_gamma   90.00
#
_symmetry.space_group_name_H-M   'P 1'
#
loop_
_entity.id
_entity.type
_entity.pdbx_description
1 polymer ?
#
loop_
_entity_poly.entity_id
_entity_poly.type
_entity_poly.pdbx_seq_one_letter_code
_entity_poly.pdbx_strand_id
1 'polypeptide(L)'
;MSSWQTKMSQTYTGTYDGNEPNFYGIAFPAAFSNANAQGHFVFDNTQEDVTWDPTNQSQADLKVLAVAVGHRNDAATALILYFFAVKNGQPVVYVSQTTNGPQVYFQKTDNADLQNGFAKLYNK
;
A
#
# COMPACT_ATOMS: atom_id res chain seq x y z
N MET A 1 4.95 9.80 -8.54
CA MET A 1 3.82 8.91 -8.87
C MET A 1 3.42 8.97 -10.34
N SER A 2 3.30 10.16 -10.95
CA SER A 2 3.00 10.31 -12.39
C SER A 2 3.87 9.50 -13.35
N SER A 3 5.19 9.41 -13.12
CA SER A 3 6.09 8.60 -13.95
C SER A 3 5.78 7.10 -13.90
N TRP A 4 5.37 6.58 -12.73
CA TRP A 4 5.00 5.17 -12.57
C TRP A 4 3.63 4.87 -13.16
N GLN A 5 2.68 5.80 -13.09
CA GLN A 5 1.37 5.67 -13.75
C GLN A 5 1.54 5.41 -15.25
N THR A 6 2.35 6.24 -15.92
CA THR A 6 2.64 6.07 -17.34
C THR A 6 3.36 4.75 -17.63
N LYS A 7 4.41 4.43 -16.85
CA LYS A 7 5.20 3.21 -17.07
C LYS A 7 4.39 1.93 -16.87
N MET A 8 3.48 1.92 -15.91
CA MET A 8 2.67 0.75 -15.55
C MET A 8 1.31 0.70 -16.26
N SER A 9 0.97 1.73 -17.04
CA SER A 9 -0.37 1.94 -17.62
C SER A 9 -1.47 1.80 -16.56
N GLN A 10 -1.26 2.49 -15.44
CA GLN A 10 -2.15 2.49 -14.27
C GLN A 10 -2.45 3.93 -13.84
N THR A 11 -3.58 4.13 -13.20
CA THR A 11 -3.93 5.34 -12.45
C THR A 11 -3.66 5.10 -10.96
N TYR A 12 -3.34 6.15 -10.20
CA TYR A 12 -3.22 6.06 -8.75
C TYR A 12 -3.89 7.26 -8.08
N THR A 13 -4.63 6.98 -7.01
CA THR A 13 -5.03 7.94 -5.98
C THR A 13 -4.35 7.51 -4.70
N GLY A 14 -3.67 8.42 -3.99
CA GLY A 14 -2.94 8.04 -2.79
C GLY A 14 -2.86 9.13 -1.72
N THR A 15 -2.55 8.67 -0.51
CA THR A 15 -2.49 9.50 0.70
C THR A 15 -1.34 10.51 0.67
N TYR A 16 -0.32 10.29 -0.16
CA TYR A 16 0.82 11.19 -0.34
C TYR A 16 0.43 12.55 -0.98
N ASP A 17 -0.74 12.63 -1.62
CA ASP A 17 -1.31 13.87 -2.16
C ASP A 17 -2.40 14.45 -1.23
N GLY A 18 -2.54 13.93 0.00
CA GLY A 18 -3.61 14.31 0.93
C GLY A 18 -4.99 13.73 0.62
N ASN A 19 -5.08 12.78 -0.32
CA ASN A 19 -6.33 12.12 -0.69
C ASN A 19 -6.66 10.94 0.24
N GLU A 20 -7.91 10.49 0.22
CA GLU A 20 -8.40 9.31 0.93
C GLU A 20 -8.78 8.18 -0.06
N PRO A 21 -7.82 7.37 -0.53
CA PRO A 21 -8.11 6.33 -1.51
C PRO A 21 -8.99 5.22 -0.90
N ASN A 22 -9.86 4.65 -1.73
CA ASN A 22 -10.80 3.60 -1.34
C ASN A 22 -10.55 2.31 -2.12
N PHE A 23 -10.39 1.19 -1.41
CA PHE A 23 -10.25 -0.14 -1.98
C PHE A 23 -11.46 -0.99 -1.60
N TYR A 24 -12.43 -1.12 -2.51
CA TYR A 24 -13.67 -1.89 -2.32
C TYR A 24 -14.39 -1.62 -0.98
N GLY A 25 -14.51 -0.34 -0.61
CA GLY A 25 -15.15 0.09 0.64
C GLY A 25 -14.18 0.34 1.79
N ILE A 26 -12.92 -0.07 1.68
CA ILE A 26 -11.88 0.19 2.68
C ILE A 26 -11.22 1.54 2.38
N ALA A 27 -11.47 2.56 3.20
CA ALA A 27 -10.90 3.89 3.05
C ALA A 27 -9.57 4.04 3.83
N PHE A 28 -8.55 4.63 3.20
CA PHE A 28 -7.26 4.90 3.82
C PHE A 28 -7.02 6.41 3.99
N PRO A 29 -6.38 6.86 5.08
CA PRO A 29 -5.73 6.03 6.12
C PRO A 29 -6.68 5.54 7.23
N ALA A 30 -7.99 5.86 7.18
CA ALA A 30 -8.95 5.54 8.24
C ALA A 30 -8.97 4.05 8.65
N ALA A 31 -8.69 3.13 7.72
CA ALA A 31 -8.57 1.70 8.00
C ALA A 31 -7.51 1.34 9.05
N PHE A 32 -6.46 2.16 9.23
CA PHE A 32 -5.44 1.94 10.26
C PHE A 32 -5.87 2.39 11.66
N SER A 33 -6.97 3.12 11.79
CA SER A 33 -7.53 3.47 13.11
C SER A 33 -8.68 2.54 13.51
N ASN A 34 -9.06 1.61 12.63
CA ASN A 34 -10.15 0.67 12.85
C ASN A 34 -9.57 -0.73 13.09
N ALA A 35 -9.63 -1.20 14.34
CA ALA A 35 -9.12 -2.51 14.75
C ALA A 35 -9.74 -3.67 13.94
N ASN A 36 -11.01 -3.55 13.53
CA ASN A 36 -11.63 -4.56 12.68
C ASN A 36 -10.97 -4.60 11.30
N ALA A 37 -10.74 -3.44 10.68
CA ALA A 37 -10.09 -3.37 9.36
C ALA A 37 -8.63 -3.87 9.40
N GLN A 38 -7.86 -3.49 10.44
CA GLN A 38 -6.48 -3.97 10.60
C GLN A 38 -6.39 -5.48 10.79
N GLY A 39 -7.34 -6.09 11.52
CA GLY A 39 -7.42 -7.53 11.72
C GLY A 39 -7.62 -8.35 10.45
N HIS A 40 -7.86 -7.69 9.31
CA HIS A 40 -8.06 -8.33 8.01
C HIS A 40 -6.84 -8.23 7.09
N PHE A 41 -5.78 -7.50 7.46
CA PHE A 41 -4.56 -7.42 6.65
C PHE A 41 -3.64 -8.61 6.91
N VAL A 42 -3.27 -9.31 5.84
CA VAL A 42 -2.36 -10.47 5.90
C VAL A 42 -1.18 -10.19 4.99
N PHE A 43 0.03 -10.17 5.52
CA PHE A 43 1.26 -9.90 4.78
C PHE A 43 2.08 -11.18 4.63
N ASP A 44 2.44 -11.58 3.42
CA ASP A 44 3.29 -12.78 3.20
C ASP A 44 2.73 -14.06 3.89
N ASN A 45 1.40 -14.19 3.95
CA ASN A 45 0.63 -15.23 4.67
C ASN A 45 0.71 -15.19 6.21
N THR A 46 1.25 -14.13 6.80
CA THR A 46 1.23 -13.89 8.24
C THR A 46 0.38 -12.68 8.59
N GLN A 47 -0.38 -12.80 9.69
CA GLN A 47 -1.06 -11.65 10.27
C GLN A 47 -0.04 -10.89 11.13
N GLU A 48 0.18 -9.62 10.79
CA GLU A 48 1.16 -8.77 11.45
C GLU A 48 0.52 -7.43 11.80
N ASP A 49 0.91 -6.88 12.96
CA ASP A 49 0.48 -5.55 13.35
C ASP A 49 1.10 -4.50 12.43
N VAL A 50 0.26 -3.68 11.81
CA VAL A 50 0.67 -2.63 10.89
C VAL A 50 0.32 -1.26 11.45
N THR A 51 1.31 -0.38 11.49
CA THR A 51 1.14 0.99 11.98
C THR A 51 1.11 1.99 10.83
N TRP A 52 0.11 2.87 10.80
CA TRP A 52 0.14 4.04 9.93
C TRP A 52 1.09 5.08 10.51
N ASP A 53 2.15 5.41 9.77
CA ASP A 53 3.21 6.31 10.23
C ASP A 53 3.77 7.12 9.05
N PRO A 54 3.04 8.13 8.56
CA PRO A 54 3.45 8.90 7.38
C PRO A 54 4.73 9.73 7.62
N THR A 55 5.13 9.95 8.88
CA THR A 55 6.35 10.68 9.24
C THR A 55 7.54 9.75 9.52
N ASN A 56 7.32 8.44 9.55
CA ASN A 56 8.33 7.41 9.86
C ASN A 56 9.01 7.62 11.23
N GLN A 57 8.27 8.05 12.24
CA GLN A 57 8.82 8.39 13.57
C GLN A 57 8.66 7.26 14.61
N SER A 58 7.78 6.30 14.36
CA SER A 58 7.55 5.18 15.27
C SER A 58 8.61 4.09 15.11
N GLN A 59 8.71 3.24 16.14
CA GLN A 59 9.60 2.08 16.19
C GLN A 59 8.89 0.76 15.82
N ALA A 60 7.67 0.81 15.27
CA ALA A 60 6.96 -0.39 14.87
C ALA A 60 7.72 -1.16 13.77
N ASP A 61 7.64 -2.48 13.82
CA ASP A 61 8.34 -3.38 12.88
C ASP A 61 7.81 -3.21 11.45
N LEU A 62 6.49 -3.05 11.28
CA LEU A 62 5.84 -2.77 10.01
C LEU A 62 5.08 -1.44 10.06
N LYS A 63 5.59 -0.47 9.29
CA LYS A 63 5.05 0.89 9.20
C LYS A 63 4.60 1.17 7.78
N VAL A 64 3.41 1.72 7.58
CA VAL A 64 2.95 2.21 6.28
C VAL A 64 3.09 3.72 6.25
N LEU A 65 3.89 4.21 5.30
CA LEU A 65 4.16 5.64 5.12
C LEU A 65 3.16 6.28 4.14
N ALA A 66 2.72 5.50 3.15
CA ALA A 66 1.72 5.94 2.17
C ALA A 66 0.92 4.77 1.61
N VAL A 67 -0.32 5.05 1.23
CA VAL A 67 -1.20 4.11 0.51
C VAL A 67 -1.55 4.69 -0.85
N ALA A 68 -1.58 3.83 -1.87
CA ALA A 68 -2.13 4.15 -3.17
C ALA A 68 -3.16 3.09 -3.58
N VAL A 69 -4.31 3.53 -4.10
CA VAL A 69 -5.23 2.65 -4.84
C VAL A 69 -5.21 3.08 -6.29
N GLY A 70 -5.03 2.10 -7.16
CA GLY A 70 -5.05 2.29 -8.58
C GLY A 70 -5.86 1.25 -9.30
N HIS A 71 -5.83 1.32 -10.62
CA HIS A 71 -6.31 0.27 -11.50
C HIS A 71 -5.53 0.34 -12.81
N ARG A 72 -5.58 -0.73 -13.61
CA ARG A 72 -5.05 -0.67 -14.97
C ARG A 72 -5.95 0.16 -15.86
N ASN A 73 -5.37 0.85 -16.84
CA ASN A 73 -6.13 1.66 -17.79
C ASN A 73 -7.14 0.83 -18.62
N ASP A 74 -6.83 -0.45 -18.85
CA ASP A 74 -7.68 -1.42 -19.56
C ASP A 74 -8.70 -2.14 -18.66
N ALA A 75 -8.65 -1.95 -17.35
CA ALA A 75 -9.49 -2.65 -16.38
C ALA A 75 -9.83 -1.76 -15.17
N ALA A 76 -10.73 -0.80 -15.37
CA ALA A 76 -11.07 0.23 -14.37
C ALA A 76 -11.69 -0.31 -13.07
N THR A 77 -12.30 -1.49 -13.10
CA THR A 77 -12.94 -2.11 -11.93
C THR A 77 -11.99 -3.02 -11.13
N ALA A 78 -10.85 -3.39 -11.70
CA ALA A 78 -9.86 -4.24 -11.05
C ALA A 78 -8.88 -3.37 -10.26
N LEU A 79 -9.29 -2.99 -9.05
CA LEU A 79 -8.47 -2.16 -8.17
C LEU A 79 -7.21 -2.90 -7.71
N ILE A 80 -6.14 -2.15 -7.55
CA ILE A 80 -4.86 -2.59 -7.03
C ILE A 80 -4.51 -1.68 -5.85
N LEU A 81 -4.25 -2.27 -4.70
CA LEU A 81 -3.86 -1.57 -3.48
C LEU A 81 -2.36 -1.71 -3.27
N TYR A 82 -1.69 -0.59 -3.01
CA TYR A 82 -0.27 -0.54 -2.71
C TYR A 82 -0.03 0.10 -1.35
N PHE A 83 0.78 -0.56 -0.51
CA PHE A 83 1.33 0.01 0.71
C PHE A 83 2.82 0.28 0.53
N PHE A 84 3.21 1.55 0.68
CA PHE A 84 4.61 1.97 0.74
C PHE A 84 5.02 1.93 2.21
N ALA A 85 5.79 0.92 2.56
CA ALA A 85 6.00 0.53 3.95
C ALA A 85 7.48 0.38 4.31
N VAL A 86 7.77 0.43 5.60
CA VAL A 86 9.08 0.12 6.16
C VAL A 86 8.90 -1.12 7.02
N LYS A 87 9.59 -2.21 6.68
CA LYS A 87 9.62 -3.44 7.47
C LYS A 87 11.02 -3.65 8.02
N ASN A 88 11.17 -3.69 9.34
CA ASN A 88 12.46 -3.85 10.04
C ASN A 88 13.52 -2.85 9.54
N GLY A 89 13.11 -1.59 9.35
CA GLY A 89 13.98 -0.51 8.86
C GLY A 89 14.28 -0.52 7.36
N GLN A 90 13.76 -1.49 6.60
CA GLN A 90 13.96 -1.60 5.16
C GLN A 90 12.70 -1.16 4.38
N PRO A 91 12.85 -0.33 3.33
CA PRO A 91 11.72 0.07 2.50
C PRO A 91 11.19 -1.11 1.68
N VAL A 92 9.88 -1.31 1.70
CA VAL A 92 9.17 -2.37 0.98
C VAL A 92 7.86 -1.82 0.39
N VAL A 93 7.53 -2.25 -0.83
CA VAL A 93 6.24 -1.97 -1.43
C VAL A 93 5.42 -3.26 -1.44
N TYR A 94 4.34 -3.27 -0.67
CA TYR A 94 3.36 -4.36 -0.67
C TYR A 94 2.25 -4.06 -1.67
N VAL A 95 1.73 -5.12 -2.32
CA VAL A 95 0.62 -5.04 -3.27
C VAL A 95 -0.47 -6.06 -2.89
N SER A 96 -1.73 -5.64 -3.00
CA SER A 96 -2.89 -6.50 -2.93
C SER A 96 -3.79 -6.30 -4.15
N GLN A 97 -4.23 -7.41 -4.71
CA GLN A 97 -5.26 -7.49 -5.75
C GLN A 97 -6.41 -8.38 -5.29
N THR A 98 -6.56 -8.55 -3.97
CA THR A 98 -7.63 -9.38 -3.41
C THR A 98 -8.98 -8.76 -3.75
N THR A 99 -9.84 -9.52 -4.44
CA THR A 99 -11.16 -9.06 -4.86
C THR A 99 -12.30 -9.60 -4.00
N ASN A 100 -12.07 -10.71 -3.29
CA ASN A 100 -13.09 -11.43 -2.54
C ASN A 100 -12.52 -11.98 -1.23
N GLY A 101 -13.41 -12.17 -0.25
CA GLY A 101 -13.08 -12.76 1.04
C GLY A 101 -12.91 -11.72 2.16
N PRO A 102 -12.84 -12.17 3.42
CA PRO A 102 -12.78 -11.28 4.58
C PRO A 102 -11.39 -10.68 4.82
N GLN A 103 -10.35 -11.19 4.17
CA GLN A 103 -8.97 -10.77 4.35
C GLN A 103 -8.44 -10.06 3.10
N VAL A 104 -7.53 -9.11 3.30
CA VAL A 104 -6.78 -8.46 2.22
C VAL A 104 -5.36 -8.99 2.28
N TYR A 105 -5.01 -9.81 1.29
CA TYR A 105 -3.70 -10.44 1.20
C TYR A 105 -2.71 -9.54 0.48
N PHE A 106 -1.62 -9.25 1.16
CA PHE A 106 -0.49 -8.49 0.66
C PHE A 106 0.69 -9.42 0.41
N GLN A 107 1.35 -9.17 -0.71
CA GLN A 107 2.65 -9.73 -1.06
C GLN A 107 3.57 -8.59 -1.47
N LYS A 108 4.89 -8.81 -1.43
CA LYS A 108 5.83 -7.84 -2.00
C LYS A 108 5.53 -7.64 -3.48
N THR A 109 5.66 -6.41 -3.96
CA THR A 109 5.49 -6.15 -5.38
C THR A 109 6.62 -6.77 -6.19
N ASP A 110 6.28 -7.49 -7.26
CA ASP A 110 7.26 -7.91 -8.27
C ASP A 110 7.69 -6.74 -9.17
N ASN A 111 7.07 -5.57 -9.02
CA ASN A 111 7.43 -4.38 -9.78
C ASN A 111 8.72 -3.75 -9.21
N ALA A 112 9.84 -4.12 -9.83
CA ALA A 112 11.15 -3.60 -9.46
C ALA A 112 11.24 -2.08 -9.55
N ASP A 113 10.49 -1.41 -10.42
CA ASP A 113 10.52 0.05 -10.53
C ASP A 113 9.85 0.74 -9.33
N LEU A 114 8.73 0.22 -8.86
CA LEU A 114 8.07 0.72 -7.65
C LEU A 114 8.95 0.47 -6.43
N GLN A 115 9.46 -0.75 -6.27
CA GLN A 115 10.31 -1.12 -5.15
C GLN A 115 11.60 -0.28 -5.12
N ASN A 116 12.31 -0.15 -6.25
CA ASN A 116 13.53 0.64 -6.34
C ASN A 116 13.25 2.15 -6.23
N GLY A 117 12.15 2.60 -6.81
CA GLY A 117 11.73 3.99 -6.77
C GLY A 117 11.44 4.46 -5.35
N PHE A 118 10.71 3.65 -4.58
CA PHE A 118 10.46 3.92 -3.17
C PHE A 118 11.73 3.83 -2.32
N ALA A 119 12.56 2.80 -2.50
CA ALA A 119 13.83 2.68 -1.79
C ALA A 119 14.75 3.88 -2.00
N LYS A 120 14.80 4.45 -3.21
CA LYS A 120 15.53 5.69 -3.50
C LYS A 120 14.97 6.92 -2.79
N LEU A 121 13.65 6.99 -2.59
CA LEU A 121 13.03 8.10 -1.85
C LEU A 121 13.30 7.97 -0.35
N TYR A 122 13.28 6.75 0.18
CA TYR A 122 13.51 6.47 1.59
C TYR A 122 14.97 6.73 2.02
N ASN A 123 15.95 6.42 1.17
CA ASN A 123 17.38 6.55 1.48
C ASN A 123 17.98 7.93 1.14
N LYS A 124 17.15 8.92 0.80
CA LYS A 124 17.60 10.29 0.55
C LYS A 124 17.69 11.08 1.85
#